data_AF-A4JVC2-F1
#
_entry.id   AF-A4JVC2-F1
#
_cell.length_a   1.000
_cell.length_b   1.000
_cell.length_c   1.000
_cell.angle_alpha   90.00
_cell.angle_beta   90.00
_cell.angle_gamma   90.00
#
_symmetry.space_group_name_H-M   'P 1'
#
loop_
_entity.id
_entity.type
_entity.pdbx_description
1 polymer ?
#
loop_
_entity_poly.entity_id
_entity_poly.type
_entity_poly.pdbx_seq_one_letter_code
_entity_poly.pdbx_strand_id
1 'polypeptide(L)'
;MTIERLPPGEIVEMRDPVMGGLKLGLVDDTGLGYFDIHGENELPKVIHSELQPRSLGPVESWLRDLEPEFAEALSRAWVEMTNKRLDVLTLARALRAGIEQHITVVELLEEAGKQATDRILAGREAVRLALPR
;
A
#
# COMPACT_ATOMS: atom_id res chain seq x y z
N MET A 1 -18.01 -16.88 3.82
CA MET A 1 -16.82 -16.02 3.72
C MET A 1 -15.70 -16.67 4.49
N THR A 2 -14.60 -16.98 3.81
CA THR A 2 -13.41 -17.56 4.44
C THR A 2 -12.44 -16.44 4.78
N ILE A 3 -11.99 -16.41 6.03
CA ILE A 3 -11.01 -15.45 6.51
C ILE A 3 -9.61 -16.01 6.22
N GLU A 4 -8.78 -15.22 5.56
CA GLU A 4 -7.36 -15.53 5.41
C GLU A 4 -6.54 -14.83 6.49
N ARG A 5 -5.62 -15.57 7.11
CA ARG A 5 -4.62 -15.01 8.00
C ARG A 5 -3.28 -14.99 7.27
N LEU A 6 -2.76 -13.79 7.07
CA LEU A 6 -1.48 -13.56 6.42
C LEU A 6 -0.41 -13.20 7.47
N PRO A 7 0.88 -13.37 7.16
CA PRO A 7 1.95 -13.02 8.09
C PRO A 7 1.92 -11.52 8.45
N PRO A 8 2.06 -11.16 9.74
CA PRO A 8 2.18 -9.77 10.16
C PRO A 8 3.32 -9.02 9.47
N GLY A 9 3.12 -7.72 9.23
CA GLY A 9 4.10 -6.84 8.59
C GLY A 9 4.16 -6.95 7.07
N GLU A 10 3.42 -7.87 6.46
CA GLU A 10 3.37 -7.98 5.00
C GLU A 10 2.48 -6.90 4.37
N ILE A 11 2.90 -6.44 3.19
CA ILE A 11 2.00 -5.72 2.28
C ILE A 11 1.28 -6.74 1.41
N VAL A 12 -0.03 -6.58 1.30
CA VAL A 12 -0.90 -7.46 0.52
C VAL A 12 -1.59 -6.66 -0.57
N GLU A 13 -1.68 -7.23 -1.75
CA GLU A 13 -2.45 -6.69 -2.86
C GLU A 13 -3.78 -7.43 -2.97
N MET A 14 -4.89 -6.70 -3.08
CA MET A 14 -6.23 -7.28 -3.20
C MET A 14 -6.97 -6.64 -4.36
N ARG A 15 -7.82 -7.43 -5.02
CA ARG A 15 -8.74 -6.88 -6.01
C ARG A 15 -9.89 -6.19 -5.28
N ASP A 16 -10.13 -4.92 -5.61
CA ASP A 16 -11.33 -4.23 -5.18
C ASP A 16 -12.46 -4.47 -6.18
N PRO A 17 -13.50 -5.26 -5.82
CA PRO A 17 -14.63 -5.51 -6.69
C PRO A 17 -15.54 -4.28 -6.86
N VAL A 18 -15.47 -3.31 -5.95
CA VAL A 18 -16.32 -2.11 -5.93
C VAL A 18 -15.67 -0.97 -6.71
N MET A 19 -14.38 -0.71 -6.51
CA MET A 19 -13.66 0.38 -7.20
C MET A 19 -13.05 -0.03 -8.54
N GLY A 20 -13.01 -1.33 -8.87
CA GLY A 20 -12.43 -1.81 -10.13
C GLY A 20 -10.93 -1.54 -10.22
N GLY A 21 -10.15 -2.11 -9.28
CA GLY A 21 -8.70 -1.89 -9.22
C GLY A 21 -7.99 -2.82 -8.23
N LEU A 22 -6.69 -2.58 -8.03
CA LEU A 22 -5.88 -3.26 -7.03
C LEU A 22 -5.64 -2.31 -5.84
N LYS A 23 -5.83 -2.83 -4.63
CA LYS A 23 -5.62 -2.13 -3.37
C LYS A 23 -4.45 -2.73 -2.64
N LEU A 24 -3.73 -1.89 -1.91
CA LEU A 24 -2.72 -2.35 -0.96
C LEU A 24 -3.31 -2.35 0.45
N GLY A 25 -2.91 -3.35 1.23
CA GLY A 25 -3.11 -3.38 2.66
C GLY A 25 -1.84 -3.75 3.40
N LEU A 26 -1.78 -3.37 4.67
CA LEU A 26 -0.71 -3.75 5.60
C LEU A 26 -1.30 -4.73 6.61
N VAL A 27 -0.68 -5.90 6.76
CA VAL A 27 -1.08 -6.91 7.75
C VAL A 27 -0.54 -6.52 9.12
N ASP A 28 -1.41 -6.46 10.13
CA ASP A 28 -1.08 -6.15 11.51
C ASP A 28 -0.63 -7.39 12.30
N ASP A 29 -0.27 -7.18 13.56
CA ASP A 29 0.20 -8.25 14.47
C ASP A 29 -0.85 -9.33 14.76
N THR A 30 -2.13 -9.07 14.48
CA THR A 30 -3.22 -10.03 14.64
C THR A 30 -3.46 -10.88 13.40
N GLY A 31 -2.80 -10.56 12.28
CA GLY A 31 -3.01 -11.17 10.96
C GLY A 31 -4.21 -10.56 10.20
N LEU A 32 -4.72 -9.41 10.65
CA LEU A 32 -5.75 -8.61 9.98
C LEU A 32 -5.11 -7.48 9.17
N GLY A 33 -5.84 -6.84 8.26
CA GLY A 33 -5.30 -5.85 7.35
C GLY A 33 -5.81 -4.43 7.58
N TYR A 34 -4.93 -3.44 7.51
CA TYR A 34 -5.31 -2.05 7.21
C TYR A 34 -5.37 -1.90 5.70
N PHE A 35 -6.53 -1.51 5.17
CA PHE A 35 -6.71 -1.34 3.74
C PHE A 35 -6.71 0.13 3.39
N ASP A 36 -6.12 0.44 2.23
CA ASP A 36 -6.16 1.76 1.61
C ASP A 36 -5.30 2.83 2.31
N ILE A 37 -5.55 3.15 3.58
CA ILE A 37 -4.77 4.14 4.33
C ILE A 37 -4.61 3.66 5.76
N HIS A 38 -3.39 3.71 6.26
CA HIS A 38 -3.15 3.51 7.69
C HIS A 38 -3.26 4.86 8.39
N GLY A 39 -4.30 5.05 9.19
CA GLY A 39 -4.51 6.24 10.01
C GLY A 39 -4.79 5.87 11.46
N GLU A 40 -4.53 6.80 12.38
CA GLU A 40 -4.62 6.56 13.84
C GLU A 40 -5.99 6.07 14.33
N ASN A 41 -7.05 6.26 13.54
CA ASN A 41 -8.42 5.86 13.87
C ASN A 41 -8.98 4.75 12.96
N GLU A 42 -8.20 4.18 12.04
CA GLU A 42 -8.67 3.04 11.23
C GLU A 42 -8.58 1.75 12.05
N LEU A 43 -9.70 1.03 12.17
CA LEU A 43 -9.70 -0.32 12.74
C LEU A 43 -9.19 -1.33 11.71
N PRO A 44 -8.38 -2.32 12.12
CA PRO A 44 -8.01 -3.44 11.27
C PRO A 44 -9.26 -4.13 10.72
N LYS A 45 -9.22 -4.47 9.44
CA LYS A 45 -10.29 -5.14 8.71
C LYS A 45 -9.87 -6.56 8.38
N VAL A 46 -10.86 -7.44 8.29
CA VAL A 46 -10.64 -8.84 7.96
C VAL A 46 -10.27 -8.99 6.49
N ILE A 47 -9.26 -9.83 6.22
CA ILE A 47 -8.85 -10.19 4.87
C ILE A 47 -9.73 -11.37 4.41
N HIS A 48 -10.58 -11.11 3.42
CA HIS A 48 -11.49 -12.10 2.86
C HIS A 48 -10.87 -12.74 1.60
N SER A 49 -10.92 -14.07 1.51
CA SER A 49 -10.40 -14.84 0.35
C SER A 49 -10.99 -14.41 -1.00
N GLU A 50 -12.23 -13.90 -0.98
CA GLU A 50 -12.97 -13.42 -2.13
C GLU A 50 -12.34 -12.17 -2.77
N LEU A 51 -11.52 -11.44 -2.01
CA LEU A 51 -10.72 -10.31 -2.50
C LEU A 51 -9.44 -10.76 -3.22
N GLN A 52 -9.19 -12.07 -3.27
CA GLN A 52 -8.00 -12.69 -3.88
C GLN A 52 -6.71 -12.04 -3.36
N PRO A 53 -6.47 -12.02 -2.04
CA PRO A 53 -5.30 -11.38 -1.50
C PRO A 53 -4.02 -12.08 -2.00
N ARG A 54 -3.07 -11.26 -2.46
CA ARG A 54 -1.76 -11.70 -2.90
C ARG A 54 -0.73 -11.03 -2.00
N SER A 55 0.03 -11.83 -1.26
CA SER A 55 1.16 -11.30 -0.51
C SER A 55 2.19 -10.71 -1.48
N LEU A 56 2.62 -9.48 -1.20
CA LEU A 56 3.80 -8.85 -1.80
C LEU A 56 5.02 -8.98 -0.87
N GLY A 57 4.87 -9.57 0.31
CA GLY A 57 5.91 -9.59 1.35
C GLY A 57 6.10 -8.25 2.06
N PRO A 58 7.07 -8.17 2.98
CA PRO A 58 7.43 -6.93 3.66
C PRO A 58 8.12 -5.96 2.69
N VAL A 59 7.97 -4.65 2.90
CA VAL A 59 8.52 -3.60 2.01
C VAL A 59 10.01 -3.78 1.77
N GLU A 60 10.76 -4.16 2.80
CA GLU A 60 12.20 -4.40 2.76
C GLU A 60 12.58 -5.50 1.75
N SER A 61 11.68 -6.46 1.50
CA SER A 61 11.94 -7.53 0.55
C SER A 61 11.91 -7.06 -0.91
N TRP A 62 11.22 -5.96 -1.21
CA TRP A 62 11.04 -5.46 -2.58
C TRP A 62 12.33 -4.91 -3.19
N LEU A 63 13.31 -4.56 -2.35
CA LEU A 63 14.60 -4.03 -2.76
C LEU A 63 15.64 -5.12 -3.02
N ARG A 64 15.38 -6.37 -2.62
CA ARG A 64 16.39 -7.44 -2.56
C ARG A 64 16.97 -7.81 -3.93
N ASP A 65 16.12 -7.84 -4.95
CA ASP A 65 16.46 -8.33 -6.29
C ASP A 65 16.75 -7.18 -7.27
N LEU A 66 16.85 -5.94 -6.77
CA LEU A 66 17.17 -4.77 -7.57
C LEU A 66 18.68 -4.56 -7.68
N GLU A 67 19.10 -3.83 -8.72
CA GLU A 67 20.48 -3.38 -8.85
C GLU A 67 20.92 -2.59 -7.60
N PRO A 68 22.10 -2.85 -7.01
CA PRO A 68 22.48 -2.29 -5.69
C PRO A 68 22.38 -0.78 -5.59
N GLU A 69 22.84 -0.06 -6.62
CA GLU A 69 22.79 1.41 -6.66
C GLU A 69 21.36 1.94 -6.69
N PHE A 70 20.47 1.26 -7.41
CA PHE A 70 19.06 1.60 -7.51
C PHE A 70 18.33 1.30 -6.20
N ALA A 71 18.60 0.13 -5.59
CA ALA A 71 18.08 -0.25 -4.28
C ALA A 71 18.50 0.75 -3.19
N GLU A 72 19.77 1.19 -3.20
CA GLU A 72 20.27 2.17 -2.25
C GLU A 72 19.60 3.54 -2.42
N ALA A 73 19.43 4.00 -3.66
CA ALA A 73 18.75 5.25 -3.95
C ALA A 73 17.29 5.24 -3.47
N LEU A 74 16.56 4.15 -3.73
CA LEU A 74 15.19 3.97 -3.25
C LEU A 74 15.10 3.89 -1.72
N SER A 75 16.05 3.21 -1.08
CA SER A 75 16.13 3.13 0.39
C SER A 75 16.34 4.50 1.02
N ARG A 76 17.25 5.33 0.46
CA ARG A 76 17.44 6.72 0.90
C ARG A 76 16.18 7.56 0.72
N ALA A 77 15.51 7.43 -0.43
CA ALA A 77 14.25 8.13 -0.68
C ALA A 77 13.15 7.70 0.30
N TRP A 78 13.05 6.41 0.63
CA TRP A 78 12.11 5.90 1.63
C TRP A 78 12.32 6.56 2.99
N VAL A 79 13.58 6.62 3.47
CA VAL A 79 13.92 7.25 4.75
C VAL A 79 13.53 8.73 4.75
N GLU A 80 13.83 9.44 3.65
CA GLU A 80 13.48 10.86 3.53
C GLU A 80 11.95 11.09 3.53
N MET A 81 11.19 10.29 2.78
CA MET A 81 9.73 10.38 2.77
C MET A 81 9.11 10.00 4.12
N THR A 82 9.72 9.05 4.85
CA THR A 82 9.29 8.69 6.22
C THR A 82 9.42 9.88 7.17
N ASN A 83 10.49 10.68 7.05
CA ASN A 83 10.67 11.89 7.85
C ASN A 83 9.62 12.98 7.56
N LYS A 84 8.98 12.93 6.39
CA LYS A 84 7.85 13.80 6.01
C LYS A 84 6.50 13.31 6.56
N ARG A 85 6.48 12.23 7.36
CA ARG A 85 5.29 11.65 8.02
C ARG A 85 4.20 11.20 7.04
N LEU A 86 4.57 10.69 5.86
CA LEU A 86 3.62 9.99 4.99
C LEU A 86 3.19 8.67 5.64
N ASP A 87 1.95 8.25 5.41
CA ASP A 87 1.48 6.96 5.91
C ASP A 87 2.18 5.81 5.18
N VAL A 88 2.31 4.67 5.86
CA VAL A 88 3.03 3.49 5.37
C VAL A 88 2.51 2.95 4.04
N LEU A 89 1.20 3.06 3.76
CA LEU A 89 0.62 2.60 2.50
C LEU A 89 0.89 3.59 1.36
N THR A 90 0.90 4.90 1.64
CA THR A 90 1.39 5.92 0.70
C THR A 90 2.87 5.72 0.38
N LEU A 91 3.71 5.45 1.38
CA LEU A 91 5.13 5.14 1.18
C LEU A 91 5.30 3.86 0.34
N ALA A 92 4.55 2.80 0.62
CA ALA A 92 4.58 1.57 -0.17
C ALA A 92 4.17 1.81 -1.62
N ARG A 93 3.14 2.63 -1.87
CA ARG A 93 2.75 3.03 -3.24
C ARG A 93 3.85 3.81 -3.95
N ALA A 94 4.45 4.78 -3.27
CA ALA A 94 5.57 5.55 -3.79
C ALA A 94 6.73 4.63 -4.20
N LEU A 95 7.12 3.73 -3.30
CA LEU A 95 8.22 2.80 -3.54
C LEU A 95 7.94 1.87 -4.72
N ARG A 96 6.73 1.30 -4.77
CA ARG A 96 6.33 0.43 -5.88
C ARG A 96 6.33 1.17 -7.22
N ALA A 97 5.83 2.40 -7.25
CA ALA A 97 5.91 3.24 -8.45
C ALA A 97 7.37 3.52 -8.85
N GLY A 98 8.24 3.76 -7.86
CA GLY A 98 9.69 3.88 -8.05
C GLY A 98 10.30 2.69 -8.75
N ILE A 99 10.00 1.49 -8.26
CA ILE A 99 10.47 0.22 -8.83
C ILE A 99 9.94 0.04 -10.26
N GLU A 100 8.62 0.18 -10.46
CA GLU A 100 7.98 -0.06 -11.76
C GLU A 100 8.43 0.95 -12.83
N GLN A 101 8.69 2.19 -12.46
CA GLN A 101 8.98 3.30 -13.39
C GLN A 101 10.46 3.72 -13.39
N HIS A 102 11.31 3.05 -12.61
CA HIS A 102 12.73 3.38 -12.43
C HIS A 102 12.97 4.82 -11.95
N ILE A 103 12.16 5.28 -10.99
CA ILE A 103 12.24 6.63 -10.40
C ILE A 103 12.95 6.55 -9.05
N THR A 104 13.94 7.39 -8.81
CA THR A 104 14.64 7.52 -7.51
C THR A 104 14.54 8.92 -6.90
N VAL A 105 14.04 9.90 -7.65
CA VAL A 105 13.89 11.29 -7.21
C VAL A 105 12.77 11.36 -6.16
N VAL A 106 13.10 11.86 -4.98
CA VAL A 106 12.21 11.85 -3.80
C VAL A 106 10.89 12.55 -4.08
N GLU A 107 10.93 13.72 -4.72
CA GLU A 107 9.74 14.51 -5.02
C GLU A 107 8.80 13.79 -5.99
N LEU A 108 9.36 13.07 -6.97
CA LEU A 108 8.58 12.30 -7.94
C LEU A 108 7.95 11.05 -7.31
N LEU A 109 8.69 10.38 -6.43
CA LEU A 109 8.17 9.24 -5.66
C LEU A 109 7.05 9.66 -4.73
N GLU A 110 7.26 10.76 -3.99
CA GLU A 110 6.27 11.33 -3.09
C GLU A 110 4.99 11.69 -3.83
N GLU A 111 5.11 12.37 -4.98
CA GLU A 111 3.98 12.73 -5.82
C GLU A 111 3.24 11.49 -6.34
N ALA A 112 3.97 10.48 -6.84
CA ALA A 112 3.36 9.24 -7.31
C ALA A 112 2.62 8.49 -6.20
N GLY A 113 3.19 8.43 -5.00
CA GLY A 113 2.56 7.85 -3.81
C GLY A 113 1.28 8.57 -3.43
N LYS A 114 1.33 9.90 -3.33
CA LYS A 114 0.16 10.74 -3.00
C LYS A 114 -0.94 10.62 -4.03
N GLN A 115 -0.62 10.72 -5.32
CA GLN A 115 -1.61 10.54 -6.40
C GLN A 115 -2.25 9.14 -6.38
N ALA A 116 -1.49 8.10 -6.05
CA ALA A 116 -2.04 6.77 -5.88
C ALA A 116 -2.98 6.69 -4.67
N THR A 117 -2.62 7.31 -3.54
CA THR A 117 -3.48 7.40 -2.35
C THR A 117 -4.74 8.25 -2.61
N ASP A 118 -4.64 9.37 -3.30
CA ASP A 118 -5.77 10.24 -3.64
C ASP A 118 -6.79 9.52 -4.53
N ARG A 119 -6.33 8.71 -5.50
CA ARG A 119 -7.22 7.85 -6.30
C ARG A 119 -7.99 6.87 -5.44
N ILE A 120 -7.35 6.31 -4.41
CA ILE A 120 -7.99 5.40 -3.47
C ILE A 120 -9.02 6.13 -2.60
N LEU A 121 -8.69 7.32 -2.10
CA LEU A 121 -9.62 8.17 -1.35
C LEU A 121 -10.84 8.54 -2.18
N ALA A 122 -10.63 9.00 -3.41
CA ALA A 122 -11.70 9.36 -4.32
C ALA A 122 -12.63 8.17 -4.62
N GLY A 123 -12.05 6.98 -4.82
CA GLY A 123 -12.83 5.76 -5.01
C GLY A 123 -13.67 5.40 -3.76
N ARG A 124 -13.09 5.48 -2.56
CA ARG A 124 -13.81 5.22 -1.30
C ARG A 124 -14.99 6.16 -1.13
N GLU A 125 -14.78 7.44 -1.42
CA GLU A 125 -15.83 8.45 -1.32
C GLU A 125 -16.96 8.20 -2.34
N ALA A 126 -16.61 7.86 -3.58
CA ALA A 126 -17.60 7.50 -4.60
C ALA A 126 -18.47 6.31 -4.19
N VAL A 127 -17.86 5.26 -3.62
CA VAL A 127 -18.58 4.09 -3.09
C VAL A 127 -19.49 4.48 -1.93
N ARG A 128 -18.99 5.28 -0.99
CA ARG A 128 -19.76 5.75 0.17
C ARG A 128 -21.02 6.52 -0.25
N LEU A 129 -20.91 7.34 -1.30
CA LEU A 129 -22.04 8.11 -1.84
C LEU A 129 -23.02 7.24 -2.63
N ALA A 130 -22.58 6.13 -3.21
CA ALA A 130 -23.40 5.22 -4.01
C ALA A 130 -24.20 4.21 -3.17
N LEU A 131 -23.81 3.95 -1.92
CA LEU A 131 -24.51 3.01 -1.03
C LEU A 131 -25.72 3.69 -0.36
N PRO A 132 -26.93 3.09 -0.42
CA PRO A 132 -28.09 3.59 0.32
C PRO A 132 -27.82 3.50 1.83
N ARG A 133 -28.25 4.54 2.56
CA ARG A 133 -28.11 4.65 4.03
C ARG A 133 -28.83 3.54 4.77
#